data_AF-A0A812ZKA3-F1
#
_entry.id   AF-A0A812ZKA3-F1
#
_cell.length_a   1.000
_cell.length_b   1.000
_cell.length_c   1.000
_cell.angle_alpha   90.00
_cell.angle_beta   90.00
_cell.angle_gamma   90.00
#
_symmetry.space_group_name_H-M   'P 1'
#
loop_
_entity.id
_entity.type
_entity.pdbx_description
1 polymer ?
#
loop_
_entity_poly.entity_id
_entity_poly.type
_entity_poly.pdbx_seq_one_letter_code
_entity_poly.pdbx_strand_id
1 'polypeptide(L)' 'MARAPGVPEGLDVSKWQIIYPNYINSKKTVQEGRRIGLDKACEHPRAFEMAEVC' A
#
# COMPACT_ATOMS: atom_id res chain seq x y z
N MET A 1 13.23 -8.85 10.61
CA MET A 1 12.44 -8.34 9.48
C MET A 1 13.28 -8.50 8.23
N ALA A 2 12.90 -9.36 7.30
CA ALA A 2 13.65 -9.53 6.05
C ALA A 2 13.57 -8.23 5.23
N ARG A 3 14.70 -7.79 4.65
CA ARG A 3 14.79 -6.60 3.80
C ARG A 3 14.00 -6.85 2.52
N ALA A 4 13.18 -5.89 2.08
CA ALA A 4 12.51 -6.00 0.78
C ALA A 4 13.57 -6.02 -0.34
N PRO A 5 13.43 -6.89 -1.36
CA PRO A 5 14.36 -6.93 -2.49
C PRO A 5 14.36 -5.58 -3.22
N GLY A 6 15.54 -5.09 -3.61
CA GLY A 6 15.71 -3.85 -4.38
C GLY A 6 16.02 -2.57 -3.59
N VAL A 7 16.03 -2.61 -2.25
CA VAL A 7 16.39 -1.43 -1.43
C VAL A 7 17.92 -1.26 -1.35
N PRO A 8 18.51 -0.12 -1.77
CA PRO A 8 19.94 0.16 -1.64
C PRO A 8 20.44 0.06 -0.20
N GLU A 9 21.69 -0.38 -0.02
CA GLU A 9 22.33 -0.42 1.30
C GLU A 9 22.58 1.01 1.81
N GLY A 10 22.21 1.29 3.06
CA GLY A 10 22.32 2.63 3.68
C GLY A 10 21.12 3.57 3.47
N LEU A 11 20.09 3.15 2.72
CA LEU A 11 18.86 3.94 2.58
C LEU A 11 18.00 3.79 3.85
N ASP A 12 17.81 4.87 4.60
CA ASP A 12 16.90 4.91 5.74
C ASP A 12 15.44 4.94 5.27
N VAL A 13 14.80 3.77 5.30
CA VAL A 13 13.39 3.58 4.93
C VAL A 13 12.43 3.74 6.11
N SER A 14 12.92 4.01 7.33
CA SER A 14 12.09 4.02 8.54
C SER A 14 11.02 5.12 8.55
N LYS A 15 11.23 6.19 7.77
CA LYS A 15 10.34 7.36 7.68
C LYS A 15 9.39 7.33 6.48
N TRP A 16 9.46 6.28 5.66
CA TRP A 16 8.64 6.19 4.45
C TRP A 16 7.17 6.05 4.81
N GLN A 17 6.32 6.67 3.98
CA GLN A 17 4.87 6.51 4.14
C GLN A 17 4.47 5.09 3.76
N ILE A 18 3.70 4.45 4.62
CA ILE A 18 3.27 3.05 4.44
C ILE A 18 1.88 3.04 3.84
N ILE A 19 1.72 2.38 2.70
CA ILE A 19 0.42 2.20 2.04
C ILE A 19 0.11 0.70 2.01
N TYR A 20 -0.97 0.30 2.69
CA TYR A 20 -1.48 -1.06 2.63
C TYR A 20 -2.58 -1.20 1.57
N PRO A 21 -2.73 -2.36 0.91
CA PRO A 21 -3.78 -2.56 -0.11
C PRO A 21 -5.19 -2.25 0.40
N ASN A 22 -5.50 -2.60 1.65
CA ASN A 22 -6.81 -2.32 2.24
C ASN A 22 -7.18 -0.83 2.26
N TYR A 23 -6.19 0.07 2.24
CA TYR A 23 -6.45 1.51 2.30
C TYR A 23 -7.19 2.01 1.07
N ILE A 24 -7.01 1.35 -0.07
CA ILE A 24 -7.62 1.69 -1.36
C ILE A 24 -8.58 0.60 -1.88
N ASN A 25 -8.93 -0.40 -1.05
CA ASN A 25 -9.80 -1.50 -1.44
C ASN A 25 -11.28 -1.10 -1.35
N SER A 26 -12.01 -1.13 -2.46
CA SER A 26 -13.44 -0.74 -2.54
C SER A 26 -14.39 -1.73 -1.86
N LYS A 27 -13.98 -2.98 -1.67
CA LYS A 27 -14.74 -4.01 -0.94
C LYS A 27 -14.57 -3.91 0.58
N LYS A 28 -13.67 -3.04 1.06
CA LYS A 28 -13.44 -2.83 2.49
C LYS A 28 -14.17 -1.60 3.01
N THR A 29 -14.77 -1.75 4.18
CA THR A 29 -15.35 -0.64 4.93
C THR A 29 -14.25 0.23 5.54
N VAL A 30 -14.62 1.42 6.02
CA VAL A 30 -13.69 2.30 6.75
C VAL A 30 -13.17 1.62 8.03
N GLN A 31 -14.03 0.83 8.70
CA GLN A 31 -13.68 0.08 9.90
C GLN A 31 -12.69 -1.05 9.61
N GLU A 32 -12.75 -1.65 8.42
CA GLU A 32 -11.77 -2.64 7.94
C GLU A 32 -10.49 -2.00 7.37
N GLY A 33 -10.39 -0.67 7.38
CA GLY A 33 -9.16 0.06 7.07
C GLY A 33 -9.15 0.85 5.77
N ARG A 34 -10.25 0.90 4.99
CA ARG A 34 -10.32 1.78 3.81
C ARG A 34 -10.15 3.24 4.22
N ARG A 35 -9.31 3.98 3.50
CA ARG A 35 -8.95 5.38 3.80
C ARG A 35 -9.45 6.40 2.78
N ILE A 36 -9.96 5.95 1.63
CA ILE A 36 -10.41 6.82 0.52
C ILE A 36 -11.89 6.60 0.16
N GLY A 37 -12.48 7.57 -0.56
CA GLY A 37 -13.82 7.47 -1.13
C GLY A 37 -13.99 6.27 -2.08
N LEU A 38 -15.22 5.74 -2.18
CA LEU A 38 -15.49 4.55 -3.01
C LEU A 38 -15.26 4.82 -4.50
N ASP A 39 -15.49 6.06 -4.94
CA ASP A 39 -15.29 6.54 -6.30
C ASP A 39 -13.82 6.47 -6.75
N LYS A 40 -12.87 6.45 -5.81
CA LYS A 40 -11.43 6.40 -6.08
C LYS A 40 -10.79 5.06 -5.69
N ALA A 41 -11.57 4.13 -5.16
CA ALA A 41 -11.08 2.85 -4.66
C ALA A 41 -11.03 1.78 -5.75
N CYS A 42 -10.07 0.87 -5.65
CA CYS A 42 -9.89 -0.27 -6.55
C CYS A 42 -10.44 -1.55 -5.89
N GLU A 43 -10.97 -2.49 -6.69
CA GLU A 43 -11.63 -3.69 -6.16
C GLU A 43 -10.67 -4.67 -5.46
N HIS A 44 -9.52 -4.92 -6.07
CA HIS A 44 -8.57 -5.94 -5.61
C HIS A 44 -7.12 -5.43 -5.72
N PRO A 45 -6.73 -4.41 -4.93
CA PRO A 45 -5.36 -3.90 -4.95
C PRO A 45 -4.38 -4.99 -4.50
N ARG A 46 -3.35 -5.25 -5.30
CA ARG A 46 -2.24 -6.15 -4.93
C ARG A 46 -0.99 -5.33 -4.66
N ALA A 47 -0.27 -5.67 -3.58
CA ALA A 47 0.91 -4.91 -3.16
C ALA A 47 2.00 -4.83 -4.24
N PHE A 48 2.14 -5.86 -5.08
CA PHE A 48 3.10 -5.82 -6.19
C PHE A 48 2.67 -4.83 -7.29
N GLU A 49 1.39 -4.81 -7.68
CA GLU A 49 0.88 -3.87 -8.68
C GLU A 49 0.98 -2.43 -8.18
N MET A 50 0.75 -2.22 -6.89
CA MET A 50 0.90 -0.91 -6.25
C MET A 50 2.35 -0.43 -6.26
N ALA A 51 3.33 -1.32 -6.12
CA ALA A 51 4.74 -0.96 -6.18
C ALA A 51 5.19 -0.58 -7.60
N GLU A 52 4.57 -1.14 -8.64
CA GLU A 52 4.90 -0.84 -10.05
C GLU A 52 4.37 0.52 -10.52
N VAL A 53 3.30 1.05 -9.89
CA VAL A 53 2.65 2.31 -10.29
C VAL A 53 3.06 3.53 -9.45
N CYS A 54 3.85 3.32 -8.39
CA CYS A 54 4.38 4.38 -7.52
C CYS A 54 5.78 4.80 -7.94
#